data_AF-A0A8K1DCC3-F1
#
_entry.id   AF-A0A8K1DCC3-F1
#
_cell.length_a   1.000
_cell.length_b   1.000
_cell.length_c   1.000
_cell.angle_alpha   90.00
_cell.angle_beta   90.00
_cell.angle_gamma   90.00
#
_symmetry.space_group_name_H-M   'P 1'
#
loop_
_entity.id
_entity.type
_entity.pdbx_description
1 polymer ?
#
loop_
_entity_poly.entity_id
_entity_poly.type
_entity_poly.pdbx_seq_one_letter_code
_entity_poly.pdbx_strand_id
1 'polypeptide(L)' 'MDEEISQCHCPPGGETYVNDDGMDICVSCGGWVQPTV' A
#
# COMPACT_ATOMS: atom_id res chain seq x y z
N MET A 1 4.59 4.26 -19.20
CA MET A 1 3.69 3.28 -18.58
C MET A 1 3.62 3.71 -17.14
N ASP A 2 2.59 4.46 -16.82
CA ASP A 2 2.24 4.82 -15.45
C ASP A 2 1.90 3.51 -14.73
N GLU A 3 2.77 3.07 -13.82
CA GLU A 3 2.50 1.92 -12.97
C GLU A 3 1.38 2.31 -12.01
N GLU A 4 0.13 2.11 -12.43
CA GLU A 4 -1.03 2.28 -11.56
C GLU A 4 -0.87 1.32 -10.36
N ILE A 5 -0.43 1.87 -9.23
CA ILE A 5 -0.39 1.14 -7.96
C ILE A 5 -1.82 0.73 -7.64
N SER A 6 -2.12 -0.55 -7.87
CA SER A 6 -3.45 -1.09 -7.66
C SER A 6 -3.76 -1.02 -6.17
N GLN A 7 -4.85 -0.34 -5.83
CA GLN A 7 -5.35 -0.17 -4.47
C GLN A 7 -5.60 -1.57 -3.89
N CYS A 8 -4.86 -1.95 -2.85
CA CYS A 8 -4.98 -3.28 -2.27
C CYS A 8 -5.52 -3.21 -0.83
N HIS A 9 -6.47 -4.08 -0.52
CA HIS A 9 -6.92 -4.26 0.86
C HIS A 9 -5.88 -5.08 1.60
N CYS A 10 -4.97 -4.39 2.29
CA CYS A 10 -4.00 -5.06 3.15
C CYS A 10 -4.77 -5.85 4.22
N PRO A 11 -4.50 -7.16 4.38
CA PRO A 11 -5.18 -7.95 5.40
C PRO A 11 -4.92 -7.35 6.79
N PRO A 12 -5.88 -7.48 7.74
CA PRO A 12 -5.72 -6.96 9.09
C PRO A 12 -4.50 -7.61 9.76
N GLY A 13 -3.55 -6.79 10.21
CA GLY A 13 -2.27 -7.24 10.76
C GLY A 13 -1.18 -7.51 9.73
N GLY A 14 -1.41 -7.19 8.45
CA GLY A 14 -0.38 -7.22 7.42
C GLY A 14 0.70 -6.17 7.67
N GLU A 15 1.95 -6.51 7.38
CA GLU A 15 3.07 -5.57 7.47
C GLU A 15 2.96 -4.51 6.36
N THR A 16 3.10 -3.24 6.74
CA THR A 16 3.14 -2.09 5.83
C THR A 16 4.46 -1.35 5.97
N TYR A 17 4.89 -0.69 4.90
CA TYR A 17 6.04 0.21 4.91
C TYR A 17 5.74 1.47 4.10
N VAL A 18 6.43 2.56 4.42
CA VAL A 18 6.31 3.82 3.70
C VAL A 18 7.35 3.83 2.56
N ASN A 19 6.90 4.06 1.33
CA ASN A 19 7.81 4.17 0.18
C ASN A 19 8.43 5.59 0.09
N ASP A 20 9.32 5.80 -0.89
CA ASP A 20 10.01 7.10 -1.08
C ASP A 20 9.06 8.27 -1.40
N ASP A 21 7.84 7.99 -1.86
CA ASP A 21 6.80 9.00 -2.12
C ASP A 21 5.96 9.34 -0.87
N GLY A 22 6.19 8.67 0.26
CA GLY A 22 5.41 8.85 1.48
C GLY A 22 4.07 8.10 1.48
N MET A 23 3.90 7.10 0.61
CA MET A 23 2.70 6.25 0.56
C MET A 23 2.89 4.99 1.42
N ASP A 24 1.87 4.62 2.20
CA ASP A 24 1.82 3.35 2.90
C ASP A 24 1.54 2.21 1.92
N ILE A 25 2.51 1.32 1.75
CA ILE A 25 2.45 0.15 0.87
C ILE A 25 2.34 -1.12 1.71
N CYS A 26 1.38 -1.98 1.36
CA CYS A 26 1.23 -3.29 1.97
C CYS A 26 2.26 -4.28 1.40
N VAL A 27 3.06 -4.93 2.26
CA VAL A 27 4.05 -5.92 1.84
C VAL A 27 3.39 -7.13 1.16
N SER A 28 2.20 -7.52 1.61
CA SER A 28 1.52 -8.72 1.10
C SER A 28 1.01 -8.60 -0.33
N CYS A 29 0.62 -7.40 -0.78
CA CYS A 29 0.07 -7.17 -2.12
C CYS A 29 0.86 -6.18 -2.97
N GLY A 30 1.86 -5.50 -2.39
CA GLY A 30 2.62 -4.44 -3.08
C GLY A 30 1.77 -3.22 -3.48
N GLY A 31 0.53 -3.15 -3.02
CA GLY A 31 -0.38 -2.05 -3.31
C GLY A 31 -0.44 -1.04 -2.16
N TRP A 32 -0.87 0.17 -2.49
CA TRP A 32 -1.08 1.23 -1.51
C TRP A 32 -2.29 0.94 -0.61
N VAL A 33 -2.12 1.30 0.67
CA VAL A 33 -3.14 1.21 1.71
C VAL A 33 -3.70 2.61 1.91
N GLN A 34 -5.01 2.75 1.72
CA GLN A 34 -5.67 4.03 1.96
C GLN A 34 -5.68 4.30 3.48
N PRO A 35 -5.24 5.48 3.96
CA PRO A 35 -5.34 5.81 5.37
C PRO A 35 -6.82 5.88 5.77
N THR A 36 -7.23 5.06 6.74
CA THR A 36 -8.57 5.13 7.32
C THR A 36 -8.67 6.42 8.15
N VAL A 37 -9.30 7.45 7.59
CA VAL A 37 -9.63 8.72 8.28
C VAL A 37 -10.71 8.54 9.35
#